data_AF-A0A915NDL2-F1
#
_entry.id   AF-A0A915NDL2-F1
#
_cell.length_a   1.000
_cell.length_b   1.000
_cell.length_c   1.000
_cell.angle_alpha   90.00
_cell.angle_beta   90.00
_cell.angle_gamma   90.00
#
_symmetry.space_group_name_H-M   'P 1'
#
loop_
_entity.id
_entity.type
_entity.pdbx_description
1 polymer ?
#
loop_
_entity_poly.entity_id
_entity_poly.type
_entity_poly.pdbx_seq_one_letter_code
_entity_poly.pdbx_strand_id
1 'polypeptide(L)'
;MRHLNRTFSCLISTIILIFFIIYLIYAFWTTTKFNFVFTGTPSLRFSYALSQPLTNKVNENNFQKNSLIVSFDQIDQDFDKFSFKFSGEDTLIFLHIQKTAGTTFERFLVRKLNISNPCICEEGQKRCDCEIIDNFGKKRIWLFSRYSTGWVDWACGLHADFTKLVVANCVDYYFKIKEGQSKNRFYLTTFIREPIDRFISEFSHVKRGARWKRVQHFCNNMSECLEFDLVKEVELDEFLSCPHNLAFNRQTRMLADLTLIGCDNLIFSDTPTSHFGRLMLESAKKNLQNKFAFFGIKERMNEIEMIGRNTRSNPVSILDKSLSKGRHEINISTFALLFAEMIKYSQNKVNTVQELQERLTDYGKFVGSRLLDLITLREKGYKKDVKLLHMLMFLKGPVWKNLFGLEADKLERSNEDPCKYFLIEKEPMVNTFISLPKDKGSLNCASFIAGIIEAFLAESNFPCRVTAHWHMGTAYMIEFEEQVITRENIINEMSK
;
A
#
# COMPACT_ATOMS: atom_id res chain seq x y z
N MET A 1 18.63 72.32 -4.24
CA MET A 1 17.77 71.12 -3.97
C MET A 1 17.67 70.12 -5.13
N ARG A 2 17.88 70.47 -6.41
CA ARG A 2 17.81 69.48 -7.53
C ARG A 2 19.05 68.59 -7.72
N HIS A 3 20.21 68.95 -7.17
CA HIS A 3 21.45 68.16 -7.31
C HIS A 3 21.60 67.02 -6.28
N LEU A 4 20.94 67.11 -5.11
CA LEU A 4 21.01 66.07 -4.06
C LEU A 4 20.11 64.86 -4.35
N ASN A 5 19.01 65.03 -5.09
CA ASN A 5 18.10 63.92 -5.43
C ASN A 5 18.64 63.01 -6.54
N ARG A 6 19.55 63.50 -7.39
CA ARG A 6 20.15 62.68 -8.45
C ARG A 6 21.21 61.71 -7.91
N THR A 7 21.97 62.11 -6.90
CA THR A 7 22.99 61.26 -6.28
C THR A 7 22.37 60.14 -5.44
N PHE A 8 21.27 60.42 -4.74
CA PHE A 8 20.55 59.42 -3.94
C PHE A 8 19.85 58.35 -4.80
N SER A 9 19.23 58.75 -5.90
CA SER A 9 18.63 57.80 -6.86
C SER A 9 19.69 56.94 -7.55
N CYS A 10 20.89 57.48 -7.80
CA CYS A 10 21.98 56.72 -8.39
C CYS A 10 22.57 55.69 -7.41
N LEU A 11 22.65 56.03 -6.12
CA LEU A 11 23.10 55.12 -5.06
C LEU A 11 22.15 53.95 -4.83
N ILE A 12 20.83 54.19 -4.90
CA ILE A 12 19.84 53.12 -4.75
C ILE A 12 19.89 52.17 -5.94
N SER A 13 20.01 52.70 -7.17
CA SER A 13 20.15 51.86 -8.36
C SER A 13 21.44 51.03 -8.37
N THR A 14 22.57 51.56 -7.87
CA THR A 14 23.80 50.77 -7.76
C THR A 14 23.69 49.68 -6.70
N ILE A 15 23.03 49.94 -5.56
CA ILE A 15 22.79 48.93 -4.53
C ILE A 15 21.88 47.81 -5.06
N ILE A 16 20.81 48.14 -5.79
CA ILE A 16 19.92 47.13 -6.41
C ILE A 16 20.67 46.28 -7.43
N LEU A 17 21.55 46.89 -8.23
CA LEU A 17 22.38 46.17 -9.20
C LEU A 17 23.34 45.18 -8.52
N ILE A 18 23.94 45.58 -7.39
CA ILE A 18 24.84 44.73 -6.61
C ILE A 18 24.07 43.52 -6.03
N PHE A 19 22.88 43.73 -5.46
CA PHE A 19 22.05 42.63 -4.95
C PHE A 19 21.59 41.69 -6.07
N PHE A 20 21.30 42.22 -7.26
CA PHE A 20 20.94 41.41 -8.42
C PHE A 20 22.12 40.55 -8.92
N ILE A 21 23.34 41.11 -8.92
CA ILE A 21 24.56 40.36 -9.26
C ILE A 21 24.84 39.27 -8.23
N ILE A 22 24.70 39.55 -6.94
CA ILE A 22 24.86 38.55 -5.86
C ILE A 22 23.82 37.42 -6.02
N TYR A 23 22.57 37.77 -6.34
CA TYR A 23 21.53 36.78 -6.62
C TYR A 23 21.85 35.91 -7.84
N LEU A 24 22.37 36.50 -8.93
CA LEU A 24 22.80 35.75 -10.11
C LEU A 24 23.98 34.82 -9.82
N ILE A 25 24.95 35.25 -9.00
CA ILE A 25 26.07 34.41 -8.58
C ILE A 25 25.55 33.24 -7.72
N TYR A 26 24.62 33.49 -6.80
CA TYR A 26 23.99 32.44 -5.99
C TYR A 26 23.16 31.46 -6.83
N ALA A 27 22.39 31.96 -7.81
CA ALA A 27 21.62 31.16 -8.76
C ALA A 27 22.52 30.32 -9.67
N PHE A 28 23.68 30.85 -10.08
CA PHE A 28 24.68 30.13 -10.87
C PHE A 28 25.40 29.06 -10.05
N TRP A 29 25.71 29.35 -8.77
CA TRP A 29 26.36 28.39 -7.88
C TRP A 29 25.43 27.25 -7.47
N THR A 30 24.13 27.53 -7.30
CA THR A 30 23.12 26.50 -7.02
C THR A 30 22.82 25.63 -8.23
N THR A 31 22.77 26.18 -9.45
CA THR A 31 22.58 25.40 -10.69
C THR A 31 23.81 24.56 -11.07
N THR A 32 25.03 25.03 -10.80
CA THR A 32 26.27 24.26 -11.05
C THR A 32 26.49 23.13 -10.03
N LYS A 33 26.12 23.31 -8.76
CA LYS A 33 26.07 22.19 -7.77
C LYS A 33 24.98 21.17 -8.08
N PHE A 34 23.84 21.59 -8.64
CA PHE A 34 22.76 20.67 -9.02
C PHE A 34 23.13 19.81 -10.24
N ASN A 35 23.82 20.39 -11.23
CA ASN A 35 24.23 19.67 -12.44
C ASN A 35 25.39 18.68 -12.20
N PHE A 36 26.27 18.91 -11.22
CA PHE A 36 27.36 17.97 -10.90
C PHE A 36 26.87 16.71 -10.17
N VAL A 37 25.71 16.76 -9.52
CA VAL A 37 25.12 15.60 -8.81
C VAL A 37 24.33 14.68 -9.77
N PHE A 38 23.93 15.15 -10.95
CA PHE A 38 23.00 14.43 -11.84
C PHE A 38 23.54 14.00 -13.21
N THR A 39 24.80 14.26 -13.55
CA THR A 39 25.38 13.81 -14.85
C THR A 39 26.20 12.52 -14.77
N GLY A 40 26.08 11.76 -13.67
CA GLY A 40 26.91 10.58 -13.39
C GLY A 40 26.24 9.20 -13.49
N THR A 41 25.05 9.07 -14.07
CA THR A 41 24.42 7.74 -14.25
C THR A 41 24.02 7.49 -15.70
N PRO A 42 24.63 6.52 -16.40
CA PRO A 42 24.22 6.15 -17.73
C PRO A 42 22.82 5.52 -17.70
N SER A 43 22.02 5.91 -18.69
CA SER A 43 20.71 5.37 -19.02
C SER A 43 20.64 3.85 -18.93
N LEU A 44 19.85 3.31 -17.99
CA LEU A 44 19.39 1.93 -18.05
C LEU A 44 18.03 1.90 -18.75
N ARG A 45 18.10 1.67 -20.07
CA ARG A 45 17.02 1.07 -20.84
C ARG A 45 16.63 -0.24 -20.15
N PHE A 46 15.40 -0.37 -19.69
CA PHE A 46 14.82 -1.66 -19.34
C PHE A 46 14.57 -2.44 -20.63
N SER A 47 15.59 -3.14 -21.11
CA SER A 47 15.41 -4.25 -22.05
C SER A 47 14.92 -5.45 -21.25
N TYR A 48 13.72 -5.93 -21.58
CA TYR A 48 13.27 -7.27 -21.21
C TYR A 48 14.26 -8.28 -21.80
N ALA A 49 15.16 -8.82 -20.96
CA ALA A 49 15.97 -9.97 -21.30
C ALA A 49 15.41 -11.17 -20.56
N LEU A 50 14.93 -12.14 -21.34
CA LEU A 50 14.43 -13.42 -20.87
C LEU A 50 15.40 -14.08 -19.88
N SER A 51 14.82 -14.60 -18.81
CA SER A 51 15.44 -15.53 -17.89
C SER A 51 16.06 -16.72 -18.63
N GLN A 52 17.38 -16.90 -18.49
CA GLN A 52 17.99 -18.22 -18.60
C GLN A 52 18.10 -18.84 -17.20
N PRO A 53 17.83 -20.14 -17.03
CA PRO A 53 17.82 -20.78 -15.73
C PRO A 53 19.26 -21.07 -15.29
N LEU A 54 19.75 -20.37 -14.27
CA LEU A 54 20.95 -20.78 -13.55
C LEU A 54 20.55 -21.82 -12.49
N THR A 55 20.62 -23.08 -12.91
CA THR A 55 20.61 -24.24 -12.04
C THR A 55 21.88 -24.26 -11.20
N ASN A 56 21.81 -23.70 -9.99
CA ASN A 56 22.76 -24.03 -8.93
C ASN A 56 22.04 -24.88 -7.90
N LYS A 57 22.38 -26.18 -7.90
CA LYS A 57 22.02 -27.15 -6.85
C LYS A 57 22.51 -26.60 -5.51
N VAL A 58 21.60 -26.03 -4.73
CA VAL A 58 21.82 -25.80 -3.30
C VAL A 58 21.33 -27.07 -2.60
N ASN A 59 22.22 -27.72 -1.86
CA ASN A 59 21.93 -28.90 -1.06
C ASN A 59 20.83 -28.58 -0.02
N GLU A 60 19.60 -29.05 -0.27
CA GLU A 60 18.43 -28.92 0.63
C GLU A 60 18.46 -29.88 1.84
N ASN A 61 19.62 -30.37 2.28
CA ASN A 61 19.68 -31.55 3.14
C ASN A 61 20.04 -31.28 4.61
N ASN A 62 19.62 -30.16 5.19
CA ASN A 62 19.76 -29.92 6.65
C ASN A 62 18.43 -29.53 7.34
N PHE A 63 17.30 -30.11 6.92
CA PHE A 63 16.13 -30.24 7.79
C PHE A 63 16.01 -31.71 8.21
N GLN A 64 16.22 -31.96 9.50
CA GLN A 64 16.19 -33.31 10.08
C GLN A 64 14.73 -33.82 10.13
N LYS A 65 14.31 -34.48 9.04
CA LYS A 65 13.30 -35.54 8.82
C LYS A 65 11.94 -35.61 9.55
N ASN A 66 11.59 -34.83 10.58
CA ASN A 66 10.35 -35.10 11.34
C ASN A 66 9.25 -34.03 11.26
N SER A 67 9.55 -32.76 10.98
CA SER A 67 8.54 -31.70 10.88
C SER A 67 8.56 -31.02 9.51
N LEU A 68 7.43 -31.02 8.81
CA LEU A 68 7.29 -30.43 7.47
C LEU A 68 6.91 -28.94 7.57
N ILE A 69 7.73 -28.05 7.00
CA ILE A 69 7.32 -26.66 6.76
C ILE A 69 6.48 -26.64 5.48
N VAL A 70 5.24 -26.15 5.59
CA VAL A 70 4.30 -26.08 4.48
C VAL A 70 4.39 -24.73 3.79
N SER A 71 4.67 -24.73 2.48
CA SER A 71 4.74 -23.52 1.65
C SER A 71 3.42 -23.20 0.97
N PHE A 72 3.26 -21.95 0.52
CA PHE A 72 2.12 -21.56 -0.31
C PHE A 72 1.98 -22.43 -1.56
N ASP A 73 3.08 -22.69 -2.29
CA ASP A 73 3.05 -23.51 -3.50
C ASP A 73 2.54 -24.94 -3.23
N GLN A 74 2.83 -25.51 -2.06
CA GLN A 74 2.29 -26.82 -1.69
C GLN A 74 0.79 -26.76 -1.41
N ILE A 75 0.32 -25.70 -0.75
CA ILE A 75 -1.12 -25.47 -0.48
C ILE A 75 -1.88 -25.27 -1.80
N ASP A 76 -1.30 -24.55 -2.75
CA ASP A 76 -1.89 -24.28 -4.07
C ASP A 76 -1.95 -25.54 -4.94
N GLN A 77 -0.92 -26.39 -4.87
CA GLN A 77 -0.86 -27.65 -5.63
C GLN A 77 -1.84 -28.72 -5.13
N ASP A 78 -1.98 -28.88 -3.81
CA ASP A 78 -2.83 -29.91 -3.21
C ASP A 78 -3.47 -29.40 -1.90
N PHE A 79 -4.53 -28.61 -2.07
CA PHE A 79 -5.23 -27.97 -0.97
C PHE A 79 -5.77 -28.98 0.06
N ASP A 80 -6.34 -30.10 -0.38
CA ASP A 80 -6.95 -31.07 0.54
C ASP A 80 -5.88 -31.72 1.44
N LYS A 81 -4.70 -32.02 0.88
CA LYS A 81 -3.59 -32.58 1.63
C LYS A 81 -2.94 -31.56 2.56
N PHE A 82 -2.68 -30.34 2.07
CA PHE A 82 -1.91 -29.31 2.78
C PHE A 82 -2.77 -28.27 3.51
N SER A 83 -4.09 -28.43 3.51
CA SER A 83 -4.99 -27.61 4.32
C SER A 83 -4.64 -27.70 5.80
N PHE A 84 -4.76 -26.56 6.48
CA PHE A 84 -4.52 -26.44 7.91
C PHE A 84 -5.61 -27.18 8.68
N LYS A 85 -5.20 -28.13 9.53
CA LYS A 85 -6.11 -28.94 10.33
C LYS A 85 -5.99 -28.55 11.80
N PHE A 86 -7.11 -28.15 12.40
CA PHE A 86 -7.21 -27.95 13.85
C PHE A 86 -7.31 -29.28 14.61
N SER A 87 -6.36 -30.21 14.35
CA SER A 87 -6.27 -31.53 14.99
C SER A 87 -5.23 -31.61 16.11
N GLY A 88 -4.35 -30.60 16.23
CA GLY A 88 -3.30 -30.51 17.24
C GLY A 88 -1.90 -30.84 16.72
N GLU A 89 -1.81 -31.37 15.50
CA GLU A 89 -0.54 -31.72 14.84
C GLU A 89 0.04 -30.58 13.98
N ASP A 90 -0.84 -29.71 13.48
CA ASP A 90 -0.49 -28.53 12.71
C ASP A 90 -0.28 -27.33 13.64
N THR A 91 0.66 -26.47 13.31
CA THR A 91 0.90 -25.24 14.06
C THR A 91 1.17 -24.06 13.15
N LEU A 92 0.42 -22.99 13.35
CA LEU A 92 0.64 -21.70 12.71
C LEU A 92 1.70 -20.92 13.49
N ILE A 93 2.77 -20.50 12.82
CA ILE A 93 3.88 -19.73 13.40
C ILE A 93 3.83 -18.32 12.84
N PHE A 94 3.66 -17.32 13.71
CA PHE A 94 3.70 -15.92 13.31
C PHE A 94 5.07 -15.28 13.58
N LEU A 95 5.81 -14.99 12.50
CA LEU A 95 7.06 -14.22 12.55
C LEU A 95 6.73 -12.73 12.61
N HIS A 96 6.82 -12.15 13.80
CA HIS A 96 6.47 -10.74 14.02
C HIS A 96 7.66 -9.81 13.77
N ILE A 97 7.70 -9.18 12.59
CA ILE A 97 8.68 -8.11 12.26
C ILE A 97 8.26 -6.78 12.92
N GLN A 98 9.20 -6.04 13.52
CA GLN A 98 8.87 -4.78 14.18
C GLN A 98 8.24 -3.77 13.20
N LYS A 99 7.17 -3.13 13.66
CA LYS A 99 6.47 -2.02 13.01
C LYS A 99 5.73 -2.37 11.70
N THR A 100 5.41 -3.64 11.50
CA THR A 100 4.60 -4.13 10.36
C THR A 100 3.14 -4.43 10.73
N ALA A 101 2.62 -3.77 11.78
CA ALA A 101 1.26 -3.99 12.31
C ALA A 101 0.99 -5.40 12.88
N GLY A 102 2.04 -6.19 13.17
CA GLY A 102 1.90 -7.53 13.74
C GLY A 102 1.08 -7.59 15.03
N THR A 103 1.15 -6.56 15.90
CA THR A 103 0.30 -6.49 17.11
C THR A 103 -1.20 -6.52 16.80
N THR A 104 -1.64 -5.86 15.73
CA THR A 104 -3.05 -5.85 15.34
C THR A 104 -3.45 -7.23 14.79
N PHE A 105 -2.60 -7.81 13.94
CA PHE A 105 -2.85 -9.13 13.36
C PHE A 105 -2.85 -10.26 14.40
N GLU A 106 -1.89 -10.29 15.32
CA GLU A 106 -1.87 -11.31 16.38
C GLU A 106 -3.10 -11.22 17.28
N ARG A 107 -3.57 -10.00 17.61
CA ARG A 107 -4.81 -9.82 18.36
C ARG A 107 -6.02 -10.36 17.60
N PHE A 108 -6.05 -10.20 16.29
CA PHE A 108 -7.09 -10.78 15.45
C PHE A 108 -7.05 -12.31 15.53
N LEU A 109 -5.87 -12.94 15.38
CA LEU A 109 -5.72 -14.39 15.49
C LEU A 109 -6.20 -14.96 16.82
N VAL A 110 -5.90 -14.29 17.95
CA VAL A 110 -6.24 -14.82 19.28
C VAL A 110 -7.67 -14.48 19.73
N ARG A 111 -8.30 -13.41 19.23
CA ARG A 111 -9.59 -12.90 19.76
C ARG A 111 -10.74 -12.87 18.77
N LYS A 112 -10.47 -12.95 17.47
CA LYS A 112 -11.46 -12.69 16.41
C LYS A 112 -11.60 -13.84 15.42
N LEU A 113 -10.73 -14.85 15.49
CA LEU A 113 -10.83 -16.03 14.64
C LEU A 113 -12.05 -16.88 15.03
N ASN A 114 -12.93 -17.16 14.06
CA ASN A 114 -14.10 -18.01 14.27
C ASN A 114 -13.72 -19.49 14.07
N ILE A 115 -13.31 -20.14 15.15
CA ILE A 115 -12.97 -21.57 15.18
C ILE A 115 -13.72 -22.27 16.29
N SER A 116 -13.90 -23.58 16.15
CA SER A 116 -14.66 -24.40 17.11
C SER A 116 -14.17 -24.28 18.56
N ASN A 117 -12.86 -24.06 18.74
CA ASN A 117 -12.22 -23.86 20.04
C ASN A 117 -11.44 -22.54 20.02
N PRO A 118 -12.08 -21.39 20.33
CA PRO A 118 -11.41 -20.10 20.35
C PRO A 118 -10.36 -20.04 21.46
N CYS A 119 -9.35 -19.17 21.31
CA CYS A 119 -8.38 -18.98 22.36
C CYS A 119 -9.01 -18.35 23.61
N ILE A 120 -8.56 -18.77 24.78
CA ILE A 120 -9.05 -18.27 26.06
C ILE A 120 -8.16 -17.09 26.48
N CYS A 121 -8.72 -15.88 26.47
CA CYS A 121 -8.02 -14.65 26.85
C CYS A 121 -8.60 -14.10 28.16
N GLU A 122 -7.82 -14.10 29.25
CA GLU A 122 -8.24 -13.45 30.50
C GLU A 122 -8.08 -11.93 30.43
N GLU A 123 -8.97 -11.21 31.11
CA GLU A 123 -8.95 -9.75 31.15
C GLU A 123 -7.71 -9.25 31.92
N GLY A 124 -7.03 -8.26 31.37
CA GLY A 124 -5.74 -7.78 31.90
C GLY A 124 -4.52 -8.62 31.50
N GLN A 125 -4.69 -9.87 31.04
CA GLN A 125 -3.60 -10.67 30.51
C GLN A 125 -3.28 -10.31 29.06
N LYS A 126 -1.98 -10.23 28.76
CA LYS A 126 -1.52 -10.02 27.38
C LYS A 126 -1.60 -11.30 26.55
N ARG A 127 -1.44 -12.47 27.17
CA ARG A 127 -1.49 -13.77 26.51
C ARG A 127 -2.91 -14.34 26.53
N CYS A 128 -3.20 -15.14 25.52
CA CYS A 128 -4.34 -16.04 25.43
C CYS A 128 -3.85 -17.48 25.28
N ASP A 129 -4.60 -18.44 25.83
CA ASP A 129 -4.32 -19.85 25.65
C ASP A 129 -5.02 -20.38 24.40
N CYS A 130 -4.23 -20.63 23.35
CA CYS A 130 -4.67 -21.15 22.06
C CYS A 130 -4.39 -22.65 21.95
N GLU A 131 -5.08 -23.42 22.78
CA GLU A 131 -4.95 -24.88 22.85
C GLU A 131 -6.20 -25.56 22.32
N ILE A 132 -6.02 -26.67 21.62
CA ILE A 132 -7.08 -27.58 21.18
C ILE A 132 -6.88 -28.95 21.81
N ILE A 133 -7.97 -29.65 22.04
CA ILE A 133 -7.95 -31.02 22.58
C ILE A 133 -7.81 -31.96 21.40
N ASP A 134 -6.73 -32.75 21.37
CA ASP A 134 -6.53 -33.78 20.35
C ASP A 134 -7.45 -35.00 20.57
N ASN A 135 -7.49 -35.91 19.60
CA ASN A 135 -8.31 -37.12 19.67
C ASN A 135 -7.98 -38.04 20.87
N PHE A 136 -6.85 -37.80 21.54
CA PHE A 136 -6.39 -38.53 22.72
C PHE A 136 -6.62 -37.75 24.02
N GLY A 137 -7.35 -36.64 23.98
CA GLY A 137 -7.68 -35.81 25.14
C GLY A 137 -6.52 -34.92 25.64
N LYS A 138 -5.41 -34.82 24.90
CA LYS A 138 -4.28 -33.96 25.27
C LYS A 138 -4.45 -32.56 24.70
N LYS A 139 -4.07 -31.55 25.48
CA LYS A 139 -4.03 -30.16 25.03
C LYS A 139 -2.83 -29.95 24.10
N ARG A 140 -3.10 -29.40 22.91
CA ARG A 140 -2.13 -29.11 21.85
C ARG A 140 -2.24 -27.67 21.46
N ILE A 141 -1.12 -26.96 21.43
CA ILE A 141 -1.07 -25.58 20.97
C ILE A 141 -1.11 -25.58 19.45
N TRP A 142 -2.01 -24.78 18.85
CA TRP A 142 -2.13 -24.65 17.39
C TRP A 142 -1.54 -23.33 16.86
N LEU A 143 -1.27 -22.36 17.74
CA LEU A 143 -0.72 -21.06 17.38
C LEU A 143 0.56 -20.76 18.16
N PHE A 144 1.66 -20.57 17.45
CA PHE A 144 2.91 -20.06 18.01
C PHE A 144 3.06 -18.57 17.66
N SER A 145 2.79 -17.70 18.63
CA SER A 145 2.81 -16.24 18.47
C SER A 145 3.09 -15.57 19.81
N ARG A 146 3.36 -14.26 19.80
CA ARG A 146 3.59 -13.47 21.03
C ARG A 146 2.42 -13.58 22.00
N TYR A 147 1.19 -13.49 21.46
CA TYR A 147 -0.03 -13.48 22.26
C TYR A 147 -0.57 -14.87 22.56
N SER A 148 0.06 -15.94 22.06
CA SER A 148 -0.28 -17.33 22.38
C SER A 148 0.75 -17.96 23.34
N THR A 149 2.02 -18.00 22.97
CA THR A 149 3.04 -18.77 23.71
C THR A 149 3.97 -17.92 24.59
N GLY A 150 3.81 -16.59 24.62
CA GLY A 150 4.72 -15.67 25.32
C GLY A 150 4.33 -15.36 26.77
N TRP A 151 5.29 -15.44 27.72
CA TRP A 151 5.14 -14.88 29.08
C TRP A 151 6.35 -14.09 29.59
N VAL A 152 7.59 -14.47 29.25
CA VAL A 152 8.82 -13.71 29.52
C VAL A 152 9.84 -14.08 28.45
N ASP A 153 10.49 -13.08 27.85
CA ASP A 153 11.53 -13.19 26.81
C ASP A 153 11.26 -14.10 25.60
N TRP A 154 10.00 -14.40 25.25
CA TRP A 154 9.58 -15.23 24.09
C TRP A 154 10.19 -16.65 24.12
N ALA A 155 9.39 -17.68 23.84
CA ALA A 155 9.89 -19.06 23.75
C ALA A 155 11.14 -19.22 22.85
N CYS A 156 11.29 -18.35 21.85
CA CYS A 156 12.45 -18.29 20.96
C CYS A 156 13.18 -16.94 20.94
N GLY A 157 12.96 -16.07 21.93
CA GLY A 157 13.54 -14.72 21.96
C GLY A 157 12.63 -13.63 21.38
N LEU A 158 12.71 -12.41 21.92
CA LEU A 158 11.83 -11.30 21.56
C LEU A 158 11.98 -10.97 20.06
N HIS A 159 10.88 -10.99 19.29
CA HIS A 159 10.91 -10.77 17.84
C HIS A 159 11.91 -11.69 17.12
N ALA A 160 11.88 -12.99 17.43
CA ALA A 160 12.70 -14.00 16.78
C ALA A 160 12.57 -13.94 15.24
N ASP A 161 13.71 -13.96 14.56
CA ASP A 161 13.79 -13.97 13.10
C ASP A 161 13.66 -15.39 12.52
N PHE A 162 13.63 -15.48 11.18
CA PHE A 162 13.52 -16.74 10.47
C PHE A 162 14.64 -17.70 10.86
N THR A 163 15.87 -17.19 11.00
CA THR A 163 17.03 -18.01 11.38
C THR A 163 16.82 -18.62 12.76
N LYS A 164 16.37 -17.85 13.75
CA LYS A 164 16.14 -18.34 15.11
C LYS A 164 14.96 -19.31 15.18
N LEU A 165 13.85 -19.02 14.49
CA LEU A 165 12.64 -19.84 14.53
C LEU A 165 12.82 -21.17 13.80
N VAL A 166 13.42 -21.12 12.61
CA VAL A 166 13.45 -22.22 11.64
C VAL A 166 14.83 -22.87 11.57
N VAL A 167 15.88 -22.10 11.26
CA VAL A 167 17.23 -22.64 11.00
C VAL A 167 17.86 -23.20 12.29
N ALA A 168 17.70 -22.50 13.41
CA ALA A 168 18.14 -22.94 14.73
C ALA A 168 17.15 -23.92 15.41
N ASN A 169 16.09 -24.33 14.71
CA ASN A 169 15.08 -25.30 15.15
C ASN A 169 14.43 -25.01 16.52
N CYS A 170 14.30 -23.72 16.88
CA CYS A 170 13.81 -23.35 18.22
C CYS A 170 12.34 -23.75 18.45
N VAL A 171 11.47 -23.57 17.44
CA VAL A 171 10.04 -23.84 17.59
C VAL A 171 9.77 -25.33 17.79
N ASP A 172 10.46 -26.19 17.04
CA ASP A 172 10.35 -27.64 17.20
C ASP A 172 10.84 -28.09 18.59
N TYR A 173 11.99 -27.56 19.03
CA TYR A 173 12.52 -27.83 20.36
C TYR A 173 11.55 -27.40 21.48
N TYR A 174 10.90 -26.24 21.32
CA TYR A 174 9.87 -25.77 22.24
C TYR A 174 8.71 -26.77 22.35
N PHE A 175 8.17 -27.26 21.24
CA PHE A 175 7.06 -28.23 21.27
C PHE A 175 7.49 -29.59 21.82
N LYS A 176 8.72 -30.02 21.51
CA LYS A 176 9.28 -31.25 22.08
C LYS A 176 9.35 -31.21 23.60
N ILE A 177 9.75 -30.08 24.19
CA ILE A 177 9.74 -29.90 25.65
C ILE A 177 8.32 -29.75 26.17
N LYS A 178 7.51 -28.89 25.55
CA LYS A 178 6.22 -28.48 26.12
C LYS A 178 5.14 -29.55 25.99
N GLU A 179 5.15 -30.30 24.90
CA GLU A 179 4.14 -31.29 24.56
C GLU A 179 4.68 -32.74 24.48
N GLY A 180 5.98 -32.94 24.75
CA GLY A 180 6.64 -34.24 24.71
C GLY A 180 6.86 -34.82 23.31
N GLN A 181 6.48 -34.10 22.25
CA GLN A 181 6.64 -34.51 20.86
C GLN A 181 6.79 -33.30 19.92
N SER A 182 7.46 -33.51 18.79
CA SER A 182 7.49 -32.56 17.68
C SER A 182 6.13 -32.45 17.01
N LYS A 183 5.88 -31.33 16.34
CA LYS A 183 4.69 -31.15 15.49
C LYS A 183 4.95 -31.73 14.10
N ASN A 184 3.87 -32.16 13.44
CA ASN A 184 3.98 -32.75 12.10
C ASN A 184 4.17 -31.68 11.04
N ARG A 185 3.44 -30.55 11.15
CA ARG A 185 3.45 -29.49 10.14
C ARG A 185 3.49 -28.10 10.74
N PHE A 186 4.36 -27.27 10.19
CA PHE A 186 4.50 -25.86 10.54
C PHE A 186 4.09 -24.96 9.38
N TYR A 187 3.25 -23.97 9.67
CA TYR A 187 2.77 -22.99 8.70
C TYR A 187 3.31 -21.62 9.09
N LEU A 188 4.30 -21.11 8.36
CA LEU A 188 4.90 -19.82 8.65
C LEU A 188 4.08 -18.69 8.04
N THR A 189 3.83 -17.64 8.81
CA THR A 189 3.19 -16.41 8.36
C THR A 189 3.86 -15.17 8.94
N THR A 190 3.83 -14.06 8.20
CA THR A 190 4.45 -12.78 8.59
C THR A 190 3.68 -11.61 7.98
N PHE A 191 3.99 -10.40 8.43
CA PHE A 191 3.54 -9.16 7.79
C PHE A 191 4.73 -8.31 7.37
N ILE A 192 4.65 -7.80 6.14
CA ILE A 192 5.56 -6.81 5.59
C ILE A 192 4.87 -5.45 5.45
N ARG A 193 5.67 -4.39 5.34
CA ARG A 193 5.23 -2.99 5.23
C ARG A 193 6.14 -2.25 4.26
N GLU A 194 5.64 -1.17 3.66
CA GLU A 194 6.47 -0.23 2.90
C GLU A 194 7.71 0.18 3.75
N PRO A 195 8.94 -0.01 3.23
CA PRO A 195 10.16 0.13 4.03
C PRO A 195 10.38 1.49 4.69
N ILE A 196 10.10 2.61 4.00
CA ILE A 196 10.30 3.96 4.53
C ILE A 196 9.35 4.20 5.69
N ASP A 197 8.08 3.88 5.47
CA ASP A 197 6.96 4.03 6.38
C ASP A 197 7.17 3.18 7.65
N ARG A 198 7.72 1.97 7.49
CA ARG A 198 8.15 1.07 8.56
C ARG A 198 9.35 1.63 9.32
N PHE A 199 10.35 2.18 8.64
CA PHE A 199 11.57 2.75 9.24
C PHE A 199 11.25 3.99 10.08
N ILE A 200 10.48 4.93 9.55
CA ILE A 200 10.01 6.13 10.28
C ILE A 200 9.20 5.73 11.52
N SER A 201 8.37 4.70 11.39
CA SER A 201 7.59 4.17 12.52
C SER A 201 8.48 3.55 13.61
N GLU A 202 9.61 2.96 13.23
CA GLU A 202 10.61 2.44 14.16
C GLU A 202 11.34 3.57 14.86
N PHE A 203 11.85 4.55 14.11
CA PHE A 203 12.47 5.76 14.65
C PHE A 203 11.57 6.45 15.68
N SER A 204 10.30 6.69 15.33
CA SER A 204 9.32 7.30 16.23
C SER A 204 9.10 6.48 17.52
N HIS A 205 9.28 5.16 17.46
CA HIS A 205 9.14 4.30 18.63
C HIS A 205 10.40 4.32 19.51
N VAL A 206 11.58 4.35 18.88
CA VAL A 206 12.88 4.51 19.57
C VAL A 206 12.96 5.87 20.26
N LYS A 207 12.53 6.95 19.59
CA LYS A 207 12.43 8.29 20.16
C LYS A 207 11.55 8.33 21.42
N ARG A 208 10.53 7.46 21.52
CA ARG A 208 9.67 7.29 22.72
C ARG A 208 10.25 6.34 23.78
N GLY A 209 11.48 5.86 23.61
CA GLY A 209 12.16 5.01 24.58
C GLY A 209 12.03 3.50 24.32
N ALA A 210 11.61 3.05 23.14
CA ALA A 210 11.70 1.62 22.79
C ALA A 210 13.15 1.21 22.53
N ARG A 211 13.69 0.32 23.36
CA ARG A 211 15.12 -0.05 23.32
C ARG A 211 15.42 -1.46 22.82
N TRP A 212 14.41 -2.34 22.72
CA TRP A 212 14.54 -3.76 22.30
C TRP A 212 15.80 -4.52 22.81
N LYS A 213 16.35 -4.14 23.97
CA LYS A 213 17.63 -4.64 24.51
C LYS A 213 17.66 -6.14 24.86
N ARG A 214 16.48 -6.78 24.90
CA ARG A 214 16.34 -8.22 25.22
C ARG A 214 16.16 -9.10 23.98
N VAL A 215 16.37 -8.56 22.77
CA VAL A 215 16.33 -9.38 21.57
C VAL A 215 17.58 -10.26 21.52
N GLN A 216 17.39 -11.58 21.55
CA GLN A 216 18.45 -12.53 21.28
C GLN A 216 18.67 -12.58 19.77
N HIS A 217 19.66 -11.85 19.27
CA HIS A 217 20.02 -11.87 17.87
C HIS A 217 20.84 -13.12 17.54
N PHE A 218 20.69 -13.66 16.33
CA PHE A 218 21.57 -14.73 15.86
C PHE A 218 23.03 -14.24 15.74
N CYS A 219 23.21 -12.98 15.33
CA CYS A 219 24.50 -12.30 15.30
C CYS A 219 24.63 -11.36 16.51
N ASN A 220 25.46 -11.74 17.49
CA ASN A 220 25.58 -11.07 18.80
C ASN A 220 26.74 -10.05 18.92
N ASN A 221 27.66 -9.99 17.95
CA ASN A 221 28.83 -9.10 18.01
C ASN A 221 28.52 -7.75 17.36
N MET A 222 27.67 -6.93 17.97
CA MET A 222 27.38 -5.60 17.45
C MET A 222 27.52 -4.55 18.56
N SER A 223 28.36 -3.56 18.27
CA SER A 223 28.46 -2.33 19.05
C SER A 223 27.08 -1.67 19.17
N GLU A 224 26.67 -1.35 20.41
CA GLU A 224 25.42 -0.63 20.63
C GLU A 224 25.52 0.74 19.93
N CYS A 225 24.70 0.96 18.91
CA CYS A 225 24.64 2.22 18.15
C CYS A 225 24.43 3.48 19.00
N LEU A 226 23.83 3.29 20.16
CA LEU A 226 23.26 4.36 20.96
C LEU A 226 23.60 4.00 22.41
N GLU A 227 24.66 4.62 22.94
CA GLU A 227 24.84 4.77 24.38
C GLU A 227 23.75 5.73 24.86
N PHE A 228 22.58 5.16 25.12
CA PHE A 228 21.43 5.91 25.59
C PHE A 228 21.62 6.27 27.05
N ASP A 229 22.37 7.32 27.32
CA ASP A 229 22.26 8.03 28.58
C ASP A 229 20.81 8.50 28.73
N LEU A 230 20.26 8.33 29.93
CA LEU A 230 18.82 8.31 30.26
C LEU A 230 18.01 9.57 29.87
N VAL A 231 18.64 10.59 29.30
CA VAL A 231 18.12 11.97 29.20
C VAL A 231 18.02 12.48 27.76
N LYS A 232 18.69 11.87 26.76
CA LYS A 232 18.76 12.46 25.41
C LYS A 232 17.69 11.90 24.47
N GLU A 233 16.85 12.79 23.93
CA GLU A 233 16.02 12.47 22.77
C GLU A 233 16.92 12.17 21.57
N VAL A 234 16.70 11.02 20.91
CA VAL A 234 17.44 10.68 19.69
C VAL A 234 16.87 11.45 18.51
N GLU A 235 17.73 12.20 17.85
CA GLU A 235 17.43 12.91 16.62
C GLU A 235 17.48 11.97 15.40
N LEU A 236 16.80 12.35 14.31
CA LEU A 236 16.74 11.51 13.11
C LEU A 236 18.12 11.31 12.48
N ASP A 237 18.95 12.35 12.46
CA ASP A 237 20.31 12.27 11.91
C ASP A 237 21.19 11.32 12.72
N GLU A 238 21.07 11.33 14.05
CA GLU A 238 21.76 10.37 14.92
C GLU A 238 21.30 8.93 14.62
N PHE A 239 19.99 8.73 14.47
CA PHE A 239 19.42 7.42 14.12
C PHE A 239 19.89 6.92 12.74
N LEU A 240 20.05 7.80 11.75
CA LEU A 240 20.53 7.46 10.41
C LEU A 240 22.05 7.26 10.37
N SER A 241 22.79 7.99 11.19
CA SER A 241 24.25 7.97 11.20
C SER A 241 24.84 6.66 11.72
N CYS A 242 24.10 5.87 12.51
CA CYS A 242 24.64 4.62 13.02
C CYS A 242 24.66 3.49 11.96
N PRO A 243 25.84 2.97 11.59
CA PRO A 243 25.96 1.89 10.59
C PRO A 243 25.41 0.54 11.05
N HIS A 244 25.38 0.30 12.37
CA HIS A 244 24.87 -0.93 12.98
C HIS A 244 23.38 -0.84 13.35
N ASN A 245 22.67 0.20 12.90
CA ASN A 245 21.26 0.39 13.27
C ASN A 245 20.41 -0.75 12.67
N LEU A 246 19.85 -1.56 13.57
CA LEU A 246 19.05 -2.72 13.22
C LEU A 246 17.74 -2.38 12.49
N ALA A 247 17.34 -1.10 12.45
CA ALA A 247 16.23 -0.63 11.63
C ALA A 247 16.53 -0.74 10.12
N PHE A 248 17.80 -0.62 9.72
CA PHE A 248 18.19 -0.80 8.33
C PHE A 248 17.97 -2.25 7.90
N ASN A 249 17.37 -2.41 6.72
CA ASN A 249 17.08 -3.70 6.10
C ASN A 249 16.38 -4.71 7.03
N ARG A 250 15.64 -4.24 8.04
CA ARG A 250 15.05 -5.10 9.09
C ARG A 250 14.21 -6.23 8.53
N GLN A 251 13.35 -5.95 7.55
CA GLN A 251 12.47 -6.97 6.95
C GLN A 251 13.28 -8.05 6.25
N THR A 252 14.24 -7.64 5.41
CA THR A 252 15.15 -8.56 4.72
C THR A 252 15.94 -9.40 5.70
N ARG A 253 16.58 -8.78 6.70
CA ARG A 253 17.37 -9.49 7.72
C ARG A 253 16.52 -10.49 8.51
N MET A 254 15.32 -10.11 8.91
CA MET A 254 14.46 -11.00 9.72
C MET A 254 13.85 -12.16 8.93
N LEU A 255 13.81 -12.06 7.60
CA LEU A 255 13.31 -13.11 6.71
C LEU A 255 14.40 -13.98 6.11
N ALA A 256 15.64 -13.49 6.07
CA ALA A 256 16.78 -14.20 5.54
C ALA A 256 17.30 -15.30 6.50
N ASP A 257 17.99 -16.27 5.91
CA ASP A 257 18.89 -17.16 6.64
C ASP A 257 20.24 -16.44 6.84
N LEU A 258 20.49 -16.03 8.08
CA LEU A 258 21.68 -15.28 8.48
C LEU A 258 22.91 -16.18 8.64
N THR A 259 22.77 -17.51 8.61
CA THR A 259 23.92 -18.42 8.57
C THR A 259 24.73 -18.28 7.28
N LEU A 260 24.08 -17.80 6.20
CA LEU A 260 24.68 -17.67 4.86
C LEU A 260 25.71 -16.54 4.75
N ILE A 261 25.65 -15.55 5.64
CA ILE A 261 26.45 -14.32 5.54
C ILE A 261 27.59 -14.25 6.58
N GLY A 262 27.57 -15.09 7.61
CA GLY A 262 28.53 -15.03 8.72
C GLY A 262 28.34 -13.76 9.57
N CYS A 263 28.28 -13.90 10.89
CA CYS A 263 27.90 -12.79 11.77
C CYS A 263 29.02 -11.77 12.03
N ASP A 264 30.26 -12.04 11.63
CA ASP A 264 31.44 -11.33 12.13
C ASP A 264 31.75 -10.01 11.41
N ASN A 265 31.12 -9.70 10.26
CA ASN A 265 31.43 -8.51 9.45
C ASN A 265 30.19 -7.77 8.90
N LEU A 266 29.04 -7.86 9.57
CA LEU A 266 27.79 -7.28 9.07
C LEU A 266 27.64 -5.79 9.38
N ILE A 267 27.69 -4.97 8.34
CA ILE A 267 27.21 -3.59 8.36
C ILE A 267 25.76 -3.59 7.85
N PHE A 268 24.80 -3.22 8.69
CA PHE A 268 23.37 -3.36 8.35
C PHE A 268 22.84 -2.24 7.47
N SER A 269 23.55 -1.11 7.42
CA SER A 269 23.36 -0.05 6.43
C SER A 269 23.85 -0.42 5.02
N ASP A 270 24.46 -1.59 4.83
CA ASP A 270 24.91 -2.03 3.51
C ASP A 270 23.76 -2.02 2.50
N THR A 271 24.04 -1.44 1.34
CA THR A 271 23.12 -1.37 0.23
C THR A 271 22.91 -2.75 -0.40
N PRO A 272 21.79 -3.00 -1.11
CA PRO A 272 21.56 -4.23 -1.87
C PRO A 272 22.63 -4.55 -2.93
N THR A 273 23.53 -3.60 -3.19
CA THR A 273 24.69 -3.75 -4.09
C THR A 273 25.90 -4.38 -3.41
N SER A 274 25.96 -4.48 -2.07
CA SER A 274 27.00 -5.22 -1.37
C SER A 274 26.79 -6.73 -1.53
N HIS A 275 27.88 -7.52 -1.50
CA HIS A 275 27.80 -8.97 -1.65
C HIS A 275 26.86 -9.60 -0.61
N PHE A 276 26.97 -9.18 0.65
CA PHE A 276 26.13 -9.64 1.75
C PHE A 276 24.68 -9.11 1.64
N GLY A 277 24.50 -7.87 1.21
CA GLY A 277 23.18 -7.29 0.95
C GLY A 277 22.39 -8.10 -0.10
N ARG A 278 23.06 -8.48 -1.19
CA ARG A 278 22.46 -9.33 -2.24
C ARG A 278 22.14 -10.73 -1.74
N LEU A 279 23.04 -11.37 -0.99
CA LEU A 279 22.80 -12.69 -0.42
C LEU A 279 21.60 -12.69 0.55
N MET A 280 21.53 -11.70 1.45
CA MET A 280 20.39 -11.54 2.35
C MET A 280 19.08 -11.34 1.58
N LEU A 281 19.08 -10.49 0.55
CA LEU A 281 17.89 -10.20 -0.25
C LEU A 281 17.38 -11.45 -0.98
N GLU A 282 18.28 -12.19 -1.62
CA GLU A 282 17.92 -13.43 -2.33
C GLU A 282 17.44 -14.52 -1.36
N SER A 283 18.07 -14.65 -0.20
CA SER A 283 17.62 -15.56 0.86
C SER A 283 16.22 -15.18 1.37
N ALA A 284 15.99 -13.91 1.70
CA ALA A 284 14.69 -13.43 2.19
C ALA A 284 13.57 -13.66 1.18
N LYS A 285 13.81 -13.38 -0.12
CA LYS A 285 12.84 -13.64 -1.19
C LYS A 285 12.51 -15.13 -1.31
N LYS A 286 13.54 -15.99 -1.36
CA LYS A 286 13.36 -17.44 -1.45
C LYS A 286 12.61 -18.00 -0.25
N ASN A 287 12.91 -17.52 0.96
CA ASN A 287 12.20 -17.94 2.16
C ASN A 287 10.74 -17.52 2.10
N LEU A 288 10.45 -16.25 1.77
CA LEU A 288 9.09 -15.74 1.66
C LEU A 288 8.26 -16.49 0.61
N GLN A 289 8.87 -16.90 -0.50
CA GLN A 289 8.22 -17.67 -1.55
C GLN A 289 8.03 -19.15 -1.17
N ASN A 290 9.09 -19.80 -0.68
CA ASN A 290 9.16 -21.26 -0.62
C ASN A 290 8.93 -21.83 0.79
N LYS A 291 8.88 -20.99 1.84
CA LYS A 291 8.78 -21.46 3.23
C LYS A 291 7.58 -20.87 3.98
N PHE A 292 7.02 -19.76 3.52
CA PHE A 292 5.82 -19.18 4.14
C PHE A 292 4.56 -19.76 3.50
N ALA A 293 3.59 -20.09 4.36
CA ALA A 293 2.27 -20.50 3.94
C ALA A 293 1.47 -19.32 3.38
N PHE A 294 1.64 -18.13 3.98
CA PHE A 294 1.14 -16.86 3.48
C PHE A 294 1.86 -15.70 4.17
N PHE A 295 1.79 -14.51 3.60
CA PHE A 295 2.23 -13.28 4.28
C PHE A 295 1.28 -12.13 3.97
N GLY A 296 1.21 -11.19 4.90
CA GLY A 296 0.39 -10.00 4.78
C GLY A 296 1.17 -8.75 4.40
N ILE A 297 0.52 -7.83 3.70
CA ILE A 297 1.04 -6.48 3.44
C ILE A 297 0.22 -5.50 4.29
N LYS A 298 0.87 -4.74 5.17
CA LYS A 298 0.20 -3.79 6.09
C LYS A 298 -0.70 -2.80 5.34
N GLU A 299 -0.29 -2.35 4.17
CA GLU A 299 -1.02 -1.41 3.33
C GLU A 299 -2.33 -2.01 2.80
N ARG A 300 -2.39 -3.34 2.66
CA ARG A 300 -3.49 -4.14 2.12
C ARG A 300 -4.14 -5.04 3.18
N MET A 301 -4.07 -4.66 4.46
CA MET A 301 -4.60 -5.46 5.56
C MET A 301 -6.08 -5.82 5.40
N ASN A 302 -6.86 -4.96 4.73
CA ASN A 302 -8.27 -5.17 4.40
C ASN A 302 -8.52 -6.37 3.47
N GLU A 303 -7.54 -6.76 2.66
CA GLU A 303 -7.67 -7.87 1.71
C GLU A 303 -7.43 -9.24 2.39
N ILE A 304 -6.62 -9.26 3.45
CA ILE A 304 -6.32 -10.47 4.23
C ILE A 304 -7.50 -10.81 5.14
N GLU A 305 -8.19 -9.80 5.67
CA GLU A 305 -9.42 -9.97 6.44
C GLU A 305 -10.55 -10.58 5.58
N MET A 306 -10.51 -10.42 4.24
CA MET A 306 -11.42 -11.12 3.32
C MET A 306 -11.09 -12.60 3.11
N ILE A 307 -9.82 -13.02 3.18
CA ILE A 307 -9.44 -14.45 3.06
C ILE A 307 -10.02 -15.25 4.23
N GLY A 308 -10.03 -14.67 5.44
CA GLY A 308 -10.68 -15.26 6.63
C GLY A 308 -12.23 -15.23 6.61
N ARG A 309 -12.86 -14.46 5.70
CA ARG A 309 -14.33 -14.38 5.58
C ARG A 309 -14.94 -15.50 4.72
N ASN A 310 -14.16 -16.18 3.89
CA ASN A 310 -14.69 -17.23 3.00
C ASN A 310 -14.98 -18.56 3.72
N THR A 311 -14.68 -18.69 5.01
CA THR A 311 -15.11 -19.82 5.85
C THR A 311 -16.47 -19.54 6.50
N ARG A 312 -17.55 -19.81 5.73
CA ARG A 312 -18.97 -20.07 6.06
C ARG A 312 -19.75 -19.15 7.05
N SER A 313 -20.73 -18.46 6.44
CA SER A 313 -22.13 -18.18 6.82
C SER A 313 -22.52 -17.33 8.06
N ASN A 314 -23.23 -16.22 7.75
CA ASN A 314 -24.27 -15.47 8.50
C ASN A 314 -23.89 -14.21 9.32
N PRO A 315 -24.85 -13.26 9.48
CA PRO A 315 -24.71 -11.87 9.05
C PRO A 315 -24.00 -10.99 10.08
N VAL A 316 -23.27 -10.01 9.56
CA VAL A 316 -22.26 -9.30 10.32
C VAL A 316 -22.82 -7.95 10.83
N SER A 317 -22.48 -7.60 12.08
CA SER A 317 -22.93 -6.42 12.82
C SER A 317 -22.45 -5.11 12.19
N ILE A 318 -23.15 -4.00 12.46
CA ILE A 318 -22.88 -2.68 11.87
C ILE A 318 -21.47 -2.13 12.15
N LEU A 319 -20.78 -2.70 13.16
CA LEU A 319 -19.40 -2.40 13.57
C LEU A 319 -18.32 -3.17 12.78
N ASP A 320 -18.73 -4.13 11.95
CA ASP A 320 -17.85 -4.95 11.11
C ASP A 320 -17.85 -4.51 9.65
N LYS A 321 -18.60 -3.45 9.32
CA LYS A 321 -18.32 -2.67 8.11
C LYS A 321 -16.92 -2.08 8.29
N SER A 322 -16.02 -2.40 7.37
CA SER A 322 -14.68 -1.81 7.30
C SER A 322 -14.79 -0.33 7.64
N LEU A 323 -14.05 0.16 8.65
CA LEU A 323 -13.72 1.57 8.68
C LEU A 323 -12.96 1.79 7.37
N SER A 324 -13.63 2.31 6.35
CA SER A 324 -12.94 2.91 5.22
C SER A 324 -11.89 3.80 5.87
N LYS A 325 -10.59 3.57 5.62
CA LYS A 325 -9.61 4.60 5.94
C LYS A 325 -10.22 5.88 5.43
N GLY A 326 -10.55 6.81 6.34
CA GLY A 326 -11.12 8.08 5.96
C GLY A 326 -10.29 8.61 4.81
N ARG A 327 -10.96 9.18 3.80
CA ARG A 327 -10.28 9.85 2.69
C ARG A 327 -9.15 10.66 3.32
N HIS A 328 -7.90 10.36 2.96
CA HIS A 328 -6.84 11.29 3.36
C HIS A 328 -7.22 12.57 2.65
N GLU A 329 -7.61 13.58 3.42
CA GLU A 329 -7.97 14.88 2.88
C GLU A 329 -6.69 15.51 2.36
N ILE A 330 -6.40 15.24 1.09
CA ILE A 330 -5.41 15.99 0.35
C ILE A 330 -6.02 17.38 0.20
N ASN A 331 -5.26 18.41 0.58
CA ASN A 331 -5.72 19.78 0.43
C ASN A 331 -6.12 20.02 -1.04
N ILE A 332 -7.31 20.56 -1.26
CA ILE A 332 -7.87 20.83 -2.59
C ILE A 332 -6.95 21.73 -3.42
N SER A 333 -6.15 22.59 -2.77
CA SER A 333 -5.12 23.41 -3.42
C SER A 333 -4.02 22.58 -4.10
N THR A 334 -3.70 21.38 -3.59
CA THR A 334 -2.73 20.49 -4.24
C THR A 334 -3.26 19.96 -5.57
N PHE A 335 -4.54 19.57 -5.60
CA PHE A 335 -5.20 19.19 -6.85
C PHE A 335 -5.27 20.37 -7.82
N ALA A 336 -5.69 21.55 -7.34
CA ALA A 336 -5.77 22.77 -8.13
C ALA A 336 -4.44 23.12 -8.82
N LEU A 337 -3.33 23.12 -8.08
CA LEU A 337 -2.00 23.44 -8.60
C LEU A 337 -1.53 22.41 -9.64
N LEU A 338 -1.71 21.12 -9.36
CA LEU A 338 -1.34 20.06 -10.29
C LEU A 338 -2.16 20.15 -11.58
N PHE A 339 -3.47 20.32 -11.44
CA PHE A 339 -4.40 20.37 -12.57
C PHE A 339 -4.17 21.62 -13.44
N ALA A 340 -3.89 22.78 -12.82
CA ALA A 340 -3.52 23.99 -13.55
C ALA A 340 -2.24 23.80 -14.38
N GLU A 341 -1.21 23.16 -13.82
CA GLU A 341 0.03 22.90 -14.55
C GLU A 341 -0.16 21.85 -15.66
N MET A 342 -1.02 20.84 -15.45
CA MET A 342 -1.40 19.88 -16.50
C MET A 342 -2.07 20.57 -17.68
N ILE A 343 -3.01 21.49 -17.43
CA ILE A 343 -3.68 22.25 -18.50
C ILE A 343 -2.67 23.13 -19.25
N LYS A 344 -1.81 23.84 -18.51
CA LYS A 344 -0.78 24.70 -19.10
C LYS A 344 0.20 23.90 -19.95
N TYR A 345 0.63 22.74 -19.48
CA TYR A 345 1.48 21.81 -20.23
C TYR A 345 0.81 21.35 -21.53
N SER A 346 -0.46 20.95 -21.48
CA SER A 346 -1.19 20.52 -22.66
C SER A 346 -1.49 21.66 -23.63
N GLN A 347 -1.77 22.86 -23.12
CA GLN A 347 -2.00 24.05 -23.92
C GLN A 347 -0.76 24.44 -24.74
N ASN A 348 0.45 24.27 -24.19
CA ASN A 348 1.70 24.53 -24.90
C ASN A 348 1.98 23.52 -26.05
N LYS A 349 1.23 22.42 -26.11
CA LYS A 349 1.44 21.32 -27.06
C LYS A 349 0.33 21.20 -28.10
N VAL A 350 -0.62 22.13 -28.09
CA VAL A 350 -1.87 22.04 -28.83
C VAL A 350 -2.20 23.40 -29.44
N ASN A 351 -2.74 23.40 -30.66
CA ASN A 351 -3.05 24.62 -31.40
C ASN A 351 -4.51 25.06 -31.26
N THR A 352 -5.44 24.14 -30.99
CA THR A 352 -6.89 24.41 -30.93
C THR A 352 -7.49 24.12 -29.56
N VAL A 353 -8.59 24.80 -29.20
CA VAL A 353 -9.33 24.55 -27.94
C VAL A 353 -9.91 23.14 -27.94
N GLN A 354 -10.36 22.64 -29.09
CA GLN A 354 -10.93 21.31 -29.24
C GLN A 354 -9.90 20.21 -28.94
N GLU A 355 -8.70 20.28 -29.54
CA GLU A 355 -7.60 19.33 -29.26
C GLU A 355 -7.20 19.35 -27.77
N LEU A 356 -7.29 20.52 -27.12
CA LEU A 356 -6.99 20.64 -25.70
C LEU A 356 -8.04 19.91 -24.86
N GLN A 357 -9.32 20.05 -25.22
CA GLN A 357 -10.43 19.34 -24.58
C GLN A 357 -10.33 17.82 -24.80
N GLU A 358 -9.97 17.38 -26.00
CA GLU A 358 -9.74 15.96 -26.32
C GLU A 358 -8.61 15.39 -25.45
N ARG A 359 -7.47 16.10 -25.33
CA ARG A 359 -6.38 15.69 -24.43
C ARG A 359 -6.78 15.62 -22.97
N LEU A 360 -7.56 16.59 -22.50
CA LEU A 360 -8.09 16.57 -21.13
C LEU A 360 -9.03 15.38 -20.92
N THR A 361 -9.82 15.05 -21.92
CA THR A 361 -10.71 13.87 -21.91
C THR A 361 -9.88 12.59 -21.78
N ASP A 362 -8.76 12.45 -22.51
CA ASP A 362 -7.88 11.28 -22.40
C ASP A 362 -7.26 11.12 -21.01
N TYR A 363 -6.82 12.22 -20.38
CA TYR A 363 -6.38 12.19 -18.98
C TYR A 363 -7.50 11.78 -18.04
N GLY A 364 -8.71 12.26 -18.29
CA GLY A 364 -9.91 11.86 -17.56
C GLY A 364 -10.18 10.37 -17.66
N LYS A 365 -10.09 9.80 -18.87
CA LYS A 365 -10.31 8.37 -19.11
C LYS A 365 -9.34 7.49 -18.34
N PHE A 366 -8.05 7.87 -18.31
CA PHE A 366 -7.04 7.16 -17.53
C PHE A 366 -7.35 7.15 -16.03
N VAL A 367 -7.89 8.26 -15.50
CA VAL A 367 -8.31 8.34 -14.10
C VAL A 367 -9.59 7.53 -13.86
N GLY A 368 -10.57 7.64 -14.75
CA GLY A 368 -11.86 6.94 -14.66
C GLY A 368 -11.72 5.42 -14.60
N SER A 369 -10.87 4.84 -15.45
CA SER A 369 -10.62 3.38 -15.48
C SER A 369 -10.07 2.86 -14.15
N ARG A 370 -9.13 3.59 -13.54
CA ARG A 370 -8.55 3.22 -12.24
C ARG A 370 -9.51 3.41 -11.07
N LEU A 371 -10.44 4.37 -11.18
CA LEU A 371 -11.42 4.64 -10.14
C LEU A 371 -12.60 3.68 -10.13
N LEU A 372 -12.92 3.06 -11.27
CA LEU A 372 -14.06 2.15 -11.41
C LEU A 372 -14.02 1.02 -10.37
N ASP A 373 -12.94 0.24 -10.37
CA ASP A 373 -12.79 -0.90 -9.46
C ASP A 373 -12.80 -0.46 -7.99
N LEU A 374 -12.12 0.66 -7.69
CA LEU A 374 -11.99 1.19 -6.34
C LEU A 374 -13.35 1.64 -5.77
N ILE A 375 -14.10 2.46 -6.52
CA ILE A 375 -15.38 3.03 -6.06
C ILE A 375 -16.44 1.92 -6.02
N THR A 376 -16.49 1.05 -7.04
CA THR A 376 -17.42 -0.08 -7.07
C THR A 376 -17.20 -1.03 -5.90
N LEU A 377 -15.94 -1.34 -5.58
CA LEU A 377 -15.61 -2.17 -4.41
C LEU A 377 -16.08 -1.53 -3.11
N ARG A 378 -15.79 -0.23 -2.91
CA ARG A 378 -16.09 0.49 -1.67
C ARG A 378 -17.59 0.66 -1.43
N GLU A 379 -18.34 1.01 -2.47
CA GLU A 379 -19.76 1.36 -2.35
C GLU A 379 -20.69 0.15 -2.53
N LYS A 380 -20.30 -0.85 -3.33
CA LYS A 380 -21.17 -1.96 -3.75
C LYS A 380 -20.66 -3.36 -3.44
N GLY A 381 -19.44 -3.53 -2.94
CA GLY A 381 -18.92 -4.84 -2.52
C GLY A 381 -18.98 -5.92 -3.61
N TYR A 382 -18.41 -5.63 -4.80
CA TYR A 382 -18.36 -6.48 -5.99
C TYR A 382 -19.68 -6.68 -6.78
N LYS A 383 -20.78 -6.03 -6.39
CA LYS A 383 -22.03 -6.10 -7.17
C LYS A 383 -21.94 -5.20 -8.42
N LYS A 384 -22.02 -5.80 -9.61
CA LYS A 384 -22.06 -5.07 -10.90
C LYS A 384 -23.51 -4.71 -11.26
N ASP A 385 -23.74 -3.47 -11.66
CA ASP A 385 -25.03 -3.06 -12.21
C ASP A 385 -25.18 -3.53 -13.66
N VAL A 386 -26.34 -4.10 -13.94
CA VAL A 386 -26.73 -4.54 -15.29
C VAL A 386 -27.78 -3.62 -15.92
N LYS A 387 -28.51 -2.84 -15.11
CA LYS A 387 -29.53 -1.89 -15.55
C LYS A 387 -28.93 -0.49 -15.72
N LEU A 388 -29.25 0.15 -16.84
CA LEU A 388 -28.73 1.47 -17.21
C LEU A 388 -29.07 2.54 -16.17
N LEU A 389 -30.33 2.60 -15.73
CA LEU A 389 -30.78 3.60 -14.76
C LEU A 389 -30.04 3.48 -13.41
N HIS A 390 -29.79 2.25 -12.94
CA HIS A 390 -29.02 2.04 -11.70
C HIS A 390 -27.58 2.53 -11.84
N MET A 391 -26.96 2.30 -13.00
CA MET A 391 -25.61 2.76 -13.28
C MET A 391 -25.52 4.29 -13.36
N LEU A 392 -26.49 4.95 -13.99
CA LEU A 392 -26.57 6.42 -14.03
C LEU A 392 -26.83 7.03 -12.65
N MET A 393 -27.69 6.42 -11.83
CA MET A 393 -27.91 6.84 -10.45
C MET A 393 -26.66 6.63 -9.57
N PHE A 394 -25.90 5.57 -9.83
CA PHE A 394 -24.62 5.33 -9.18
C PHE A 394 -23.58 6.41 -9.54
N LEU A 395 -23.57 6.83 -10.80
CA LEU A 395 -22.73 7.92 -11.27
C LEU A 395 -23.10 9.25 -10.58
N LYS A 396 -24.39 9.62 -10.59
CA LYS A 396 -24.92 10.85 -9.98
C LYS A 396 -24.62 10.97 -8.48
N GLY A 397 -24.76 9.86 -7.74
CA GLY A 397 -24.63 9.87 -6.29
C GLY A 397 -23.25 9.39 -5.80
N PRO A 398 -23.04 8.09 -5.58
CA PRO A 398 -21.82 7.56 -4.98
C PRO A 398 -20.51 7.93 -5.70
N VAL A 399 -20.46 7.90 -7.03
CA VAL A 399 -19.24 8.26 -7.77
C VAL A 399 -18.95 9.75 -7.61
N TRP A 400 -19.95 10.60 -7.80
CA TRP A 400 -19.83 12.05 -7.63
C TRP A 400 -19.41 12.44 -6.21
N LYS A 401 -20.03 11.82 -5.19
CA LYS A 401 -19.62 11.98 -3.79
C LYS A 401 -18.17 11.58 -3.56
N ASN A 402 -17.68 10.52 -4.20
CA ASN A 402 -16.29 10.07 -4.06
C ASN A 402 -15.30 11.02 -4.73
N LEU A 403 -15.67 11.63 -5.85
CA LEU A 403 -14.84 12.58 -6.59
C LEU A 403 -14.83 13.98 -5.98
N PHE A 404 -16.02 14.51 -5.64
CA PHE A 404 -16.21 15.93 -5.33
C PHE A 404 -16.81 16.19 -3.94
N GLY A 405 -17.24 15.15 -3.23
CA GLY A 405 -17.87 15.29 -1.91
C GLY A 405 -19.36 15.63 -1.94
N LEU A 406 -19.93 15.86 -3.13
CA LEU A 406 -21.33 16.22 -3.36
C LEU A 406 -21.96 15.29 -4.41
N GLU A 407 -23.29 15.20 -4.43
CA GLU A 407 -24.00 14.57 -5.56
C GLU A 407 -24.11 15.55 -6.71
N ALA A 408 -24.18 15.03 -7.93
CA ALA A 408 -24.45 15.90 -9.08
C ALA A 408 -25.84 16.51 -8.94
N ASP A 409 -26.05 17.73 -9.44
CA ASP A 409 -27.32 18.45 -9.22
C ASP A 409 -28.50 17.74 -9.89
N LYS A 410 -28.38 17.41 -11.18
CA LYS A 410 -29.48 16.79 -11.95
C LYS A 410 -28.99 15.70 -12.89
N LEU A 411 -29.87 14.74 -13.13
CA LEU A 411 -29.74 13.73 -14.18
C LEU A 411 -31.05 13.76 -14.98
N GLU A 412 -30.95 14.09 -16.25
CA GLU A 412 -32.08 14.24 -17.16
C GLU A 412 -31.89 13.31 -18.37
N ARG A 413 -33.00 12.83 -18.94
CA ARG A 413 -33.00 12.08 -20.21
C ARG A 413 -33.45 13.03 -21.31
N SER A 414 -32.86 12.93 -22.50
CA SER A 414 -33.34 13.68 -23.65
C SER A 414 -34.76 13.25 -24.03
N ASN A 415 -35.60 14.23 -24.36
CA ASN A 415 -36.96 13.98 -24.86
C ASN A 415 -36.95 13.61 -26.35
N GLU A 416 -35.89 13.99 -27.08
CA GLU A 416 -35.77 13.80 -28.53
C GLU A 416 -35.03 12.50 -28.87
N ASP A 417 -34.07 12.10 -28.03
CA ASP A 417 -33.16 10.98 -28.31
C ASP A 417 -33.06 10.04 -27.11
N PRO A 418 -33.54 8.78 -27.21
CA PRO A 418 -33.51 7.84 -26.11
C PRO A 418 -32.09 7.42 -25.69
N CYS A 419 -31.08 7.63 -26.54
CA CYS A 419 -29.67 7.33 -26.29
C CYS A 419 -28.94 8.44 -25.52
N LYS A 420 -29.55 9.63 -25.41
CA LYS A 420 -28.92 10.81 -24.79
C LYS A 420 -29.42 11.06 -23.37
N TYR A 421 -28.46 11.22 -22.46
CA TYR A 421 -28.67 11.60 -21.07
C TYR A 421 -27.79 12.80 -20.72
N PHE A 422 -28.26 13.62 -19.79
CA PHE A 422 -27.58 14.82 -19.33
C PHE A 422 -27.36 14.75 -17.83
N LEU A 423 -26.09 14.80 -17.42
CA LEU A 423 -25.72 15.02 -16.02
C LEU A 423 -25.33 16.49 -15.86
N ILE A 424 -26.00 17.24 -15.00
CA ILE A 424 -25.83 18.69 -14.87
C ILE A 424 -25.20 19.01 -13.53
N GLU A 425 -24.16 19.85 -13.57
CA GLU A 425 -23.43 20.38 -12.42
C GLU A 425 -23.36 21.90 -12.51
N LYS A 426 -23.88 22.61 -11.51
CA LYS A 426 -23.90 24.08 -11.51
C LYS A 426 -22.50 24.68 -11.33
N GLU A 427 -21.69 24.09 -10.46
CA GLU A 427 -20.37 24.61 -10.05
C GLU A 427 -19.29 23.52 -10.06
N PRO A 428 -18.82 23.08 -11.24
CA PRO A 428 -17.77 22.07 -11.31
C PRO A 428 -16.44 22.60 -10.76
N MET A 429 -15.90 21.90 -9.77
CA MET A 429 -14.64 22.21 -9.07
C MET A 429 -13.45 22.45 -10.03
N VAL A 430 -13.41 21.75 -11.15
CA VAL A 430 -12.32 21.93 -12.15
C VAL A 430 -12.34 23.30 -12.81
N ASN A 431 -13.50 23.97 -12.88
CA ASN A 431 -13.63 25.30 -13.45
C ASN A 431 -13.38 26.41 -12.40
N THR A 432 -13.38 26.10 -11.10
CA THR A 432 -13.14 27.11 -10.04
C THR A 432 -11.67 27.43 -9.82
N PHE A 433 -10.76 26.53 -10.21
CA PHE A 433 -9.32 26.65 -9.89
C PHE A 433 -8.44 27.25 -10.98
N ILE A 434 -9.04 27.62 -12.11
CA ILE A 434 -8.31 28.05 -13.29
C ILE A 434 -8.85 29.40 -13.72
N SER A 435 -8.05 30.45 -13.56
CA SER A 435 -8.35 31.77 -14.11
C SER A 435 -8.09 31.73 -15.61
N LEU A 436 -9.14 31.51 -16.41
CA LEU A 436 -9.02 31.52 -17.87
C LEU A 436 -8.71 32.95 -18.38
N PRO A 437 -7.76 33.11 -19.31
CA PRO A 437 -7.57 34.38 -20.01
C PRO A 437 -8.86 34.77 -20.75
N LYS A 438 -9.27 36.03 -20.64
CA LYS A 438 -10.54 36.55 -21.19
C LYS A 438 -10.70 36.37 -22.70
N ASP A 439 -9.61 36.11 -23.43
CA ASP A 439 -9.60 35.92 -24.89
C ASP A 439 -9.96 34.48 -25.34
N LYS A 440 -10.16 33.53 -24.42
CA LYS A 440 -10.48 32.10 -24.73
C LYS A 440 -11.70 31.60 -23.96
N GLY A 441 -12.79 32.37 -23.97
CA GLY A 441 -14.03 32.11 -23.21
C GLY A 441 -14.81 30.82 -23.51
N SER A 442 -14.28 29.88 -24.31
CA SER A 442 -14.95 28.62 -24.68
C SER A 442 -14.32 27.35 -24.09
N LEU A 443 -13.17 27.43 -23.41
CA LEU A 443 -12.54 26.22 -22.86
C LEU A 443 -13.35 25.69 -21.66
N ASN A 444 -13.96 24.52 -21.84
CA ASN A 444 -14.60 23.81 -20.73
C ASN A 444 -13.63 22.77 -20.15
N CYS A 445 -13.01 23.07 -19.01
CA CYS A 445 -12.10 22.14 -18.33
C CYS A 445 -12.83 20.93 -17.74
N ALA A 446 -14.17 20.97 -17.70
CA ALA A 446 -14.99 19.82 -17.41
C ALA A 446 -14.88 18.69 -18.45
N SER A 447 -14.26 18.91 -19.61
CA SER A 447 -13.89 17.82 -20.53
C SER A 447 -13.02 16.74 -19.84
N PHE A 448 -12.21 17.11 -18.84
CA PHE A 448 -11.51 16.13 -18.00
C PHE A 448 -12.48 15.21 -17.24
N ILE A 449 -13.52 15.79 -16.64
CA ILE A 449 -14.55 15.01 -15.93
C ILE A 449 -15.38 14.18 -16.91
N ALA A 450 -15.68 14.70 -18.11
CA ALA A 450 -16.34 13.94 -19.16
C ALA A 450 -15.57 12.65 -19.50
N GLY A 451 -14.24 12.72 -19.59
CA GLY A 451 -13.39 11.55 -19.79
C GLY A 451 -13.47 10.53 -18.64
N ILE A 452 -13.54 10.98 -17.39
CA ILE A 452 -13.75 10.10 -16.23
C ILE A 452 -15.07 9.35 -16.37
N ILE A 453 -16.16 10.06 -16.67
CA ILE A 453 -17.49 9.47 -16.84
C ILE A 453 -17.48 8.45 -17.98
N GLU A 454 -16.89 8.80 -19.12
CA GLU A 454 -16.85 7.95 -20.30
C GLU A 454 -16.15 6.61 -20.01
N ALA A 455 -14.95 6.65 -19.42
CA ALA A 455 -14.24 5.43 -19.05
C ALA A 455 -15.01 4.61 -18.02
N PHE A 456 -15.61 5.26 -17.02
CA PHE A 456 -16.37 4.58 -15.96
C PHE A 456 -17.57 3.81 -16.52
N LEU A 457 -18.31 4.39 -17.46
CA LEU A 457 -19.46 3.75 -18.11
C LEU A 457 -19.03 2.68 -19.13
N ALA A 458 -18.05 3.00 -19.97
CA ALA A 458 -17.55 2.08 -21.00
C ALA A 458 -16.99 0.79 -20.39
N GLU A 459 -16.14 0.89 -19.38
CA GLU A 459 -15.57 -0.28 -18.69
C GLU A 459 -16.60 -1.03 -17.81
N SER A 460 -17.71 -0.37 -17.48
CA SER A 460 -18.88 -1.03 -16.85
C SER A 460 -19.77 -1.78 -17.85
N ASN A 461 -19.38 -1.91 -19.12
CA ASN A 461 -20.15 -2.47 -20.24
C ASN A 461 -21.37 -1.61 -20.65
N PHE A 462 -21.27 -0.28 -20.51
CA PHE A 462 -22.21 0.69 -21.06
C PHE A 462 -21.45 1.63 -22.02
N PRO A 463 -21.04 1.15 -23.21
CA PRO A 463 -20.29 1.97 -24.15
C PRO A 463 -21.07 3.24 -24.52
N CYS A 464 -20.39 4.38 -24.42
CA CYS A 464 -20.94 5.70 -24.63
C CYS A 464 -19.85 6.70 -25.02
N ARG A 465 -20.26 7.85 -25.54
CA ARG A 465 -19.42 9.03 -25.71
C ARG A 465 -19.91 10.14 -24.81
N VAL A 466 -18.98 10.83 -24.13
CA VAL A 466 -19.34 11.91 -23.19
C VAL A 466 -18.69 13.22 -23.62
N THR A 467 -19.49 14.28 -23.66
CA THR A 467 -19.02 15.64 -23.99
C THR A 467 -19.53 16.65 -22.97
N ALA A 468 -18.72 17.68 -22.69
CA ALA A 468 -19.06 18.71 -21.70
C ALA A 468 -19.44 20.02 -22.38
N HIS A 469 -20.63 20.54 -22.05
CA HIS A 469 -21.21 21.75 -22.64
C HIS A 469 -21.58 22.76 -21.55
N TRP A 470 -21.59 24.05 -21.90
CA TRP A 470 -22.07 25.10 -21.01
C TRP A 470 -23.60 25.17 -21.06
N HIS A 471 -24.26 24.62 -20.06
CA HIS A 471 -25.72 24.64 -19.93
C HIS A 471 -26.10 24.54 -18.45
N MET A 472 -26.78 25.57 -17.92
CA MET A 472 -27.12 25.69 -16.49
C MET A 472 -25.93 25.41 -15.53
N GLY A 473 -24.75 25.91 -15.90
CA GLY A 473 -23.47 25.47 -15.35
C GLY A 473 -22.73 24.64 -16.39
N THR A 474 -22.39 23.41 -16.07
CA THR A 474 -21.85 22.42 -16.99
C THR A 474 -22.78 21.22 -17.12
N ALA A 475 -23.14 20.89 -18.36
CA ALA A 475 -23.87 19.67 -18.69
C ALA A 475 -22.95 18.67 -19.38
N TYR A 476 -22.87 17.47 -18.82
CA TYR A 476 -22.25 16.30 -19.43
C TYR A 476 -23.29 15.57 -20.26
N MET A 477 -23.19 15.67 -21.59
CA MET A 477 -24.01 14.90 -22.51
C MET A 477 -23.40 13.51 -22.66
N ILE A 478 -24.13 12.50 -22.23
CA ILE A 478 -23.79 11.08 -22.31
C ILE A 478 -24.62 10.49 -23.45
N GLU A 479 -23.96 10.13 -24.54
CA GLU A 479 -24.58 9.50 -25.71
C GLU A 479 -24.21 8.02 -25.72
N PHE A 480 -25.16 7.15 -25.40
CA PHE A 480 -24.96 5.70 -25.42
C PHE A 480 -25.03 5.14 -26.83
N GLU A 481 -24.29 4.06 -27.07
CA GLU A 481 -24.47 3.28 -28.29
C GLU A 481 -25.85 2.61 -28.30
N GLU A 482 -26.45 2.48 -29.48
CA GLU A 482 -27.81 1.94 -29.66
C GLU A 482 -27.99 0.55 -29.02
N GLN A 483 -26.94 -0.29 -29.07
CA GLN A 483 -26.92 -1.61 -28.44
C GLN A 483 -27.21 -1.59 -26.93
N VAL A 484 -26.83 -0.51 -26.23
CA VAL A 484 -27.07 -0.37 -24.78
C VAL A 484 -28.57 -0.18 -24.50
N ILE A 485 -29.23 0.67 -25.29
CA ILE A 485 -30.66 0.95 -25.15
C ILE A 485 -31.48 -0.28 -25.54
N THR A 486 -31.11 -0.96 -26.62
CA THR A 486 -31.74 -2.22 -27.03
C THR A 486 -31.64 -3.28 -25.95
N ARG A 487 -30.45 -3.46 -25.34
CA ARG A 487 -30.25 -4.39 -24.22
C ARG A 487 -31.12 -4.02 -23.00
N GLU A 488 -31.21 -2.74 -22.66
CA GLU A 488 -32.03 -2.25 -21.55
C GLU A 488 -33.52 -2.52 -21.77
N ASN A 489 -34.01 -2.31 -22.99
CA ASN A 489 -35.41 -2.60 -23.35
C ASN A 489 -35.73 -4.09 -23.18
N ILE A 490 -34.86 -4.98 -23.65
CA ILE A 490 -35.02 -6.44 -23.48
C ILE A 490 -35.05 -6.83 -22.00
N ILE A 491 -34.13 -6.29 -21.19
CA ILE A 491 -34.09 -6.55 -19.74
C ILE A 491 -35.38 -6.06 -19.05
N ASN A 492 -35.93 -4.93 -19.49
CA ASN A 492 -37.17 -4.39 -18.95
C ASN A 492 -38.41 -5.17 -19.40
N GLU A 493 -38.39 -5.78 -20.58
CA GLU A 493 -39.45 -6.70 -21.03
C GLU A 493 -39.40 -8.03 -20.27
N MET A 494 -38.21 -8.60 -20.01
CA MET A 494 -38.04 -9.85 -19.25
C MET A 494 -38.35 -9.72 -17.75
N SER A 495 -38.47 -8.49 -17.24
CA SER A 495 -38.79 -8.21 -15.82
C SER A 495 -40.23 -7.75 -15.58
N LYS A 496 -41.04 -7.68 -16.64
CA LYS A 496 -42.50 -7.65 -16.57
C LYS A 496 -43.05 -9.07 -16.61
#